data_AF-A0A0G4NU94-F1
#
_entry.id   AF-A0A0G4NU94-F1
#
_cell.length_a   1.000
_cell.length_b   1.000
_cell.length_c   1.000
_cell.angle_alpha   90.00
_cell.angle_beta   90.00
_cell.angle_gamma   90.00
#
_symmetry.space_group_name_H-M   'P 1'
#
loop_
_entity.id
_entity.type
_entity.pdbx_description
1 polymer ?
#
loop_
_entity_poly.entity_id
_entity_poly.type
_entity_poly.pdbx_seq_one_letter_code
_entity_poly.pdbx_strand_id
1 'polypeptide(L)'
;MSAPVVLLPSDEVPQDQLPTNNSNPLRLGPGLRILSQPSSKGSNHVLTATQAGLLTTDAKRNTVSLLSFPNRRYIPTVNDFVIAQIHHSSVDFFHCMVTPHTAHALLGQLSFEGASKKTRPMLKQGELVYARVQSVGVGAGAEVELTCVNPATGKADGGLGPLTGGMIFDVSTGMAARLIRASSSSAENTDAIEGLVVLSELGKKLESLGGFEIAVGRNGKVWVDCSNAAESAVKVTIAIGRCLQETDQQNLHPHDQKKLVTKILRDMKLVS
;
A
#
# COMPACT_ATOMS: atom_id res chain seq x y z
N MET A 1 -15.87 -14.17 -20.54
CA MET A 1 -15.48 -13.26 -19.44
C MET A 1 -16.54 -12.16 -19.38
N SER A 2 -17.15 -11.93 -18.22
CA SER A 2 -18.05 -10.78 -18.03
C SER A 2 -17.24 -9.50 -18.28
N ALA A 3 -17.83 -8.52 -18.96
CA ALA A 3 -17.20 -7.22 -19.12
C ALA A 3 -16.95 -6.60 -17.73
N PRO A 4 -15.82 -5.90 -17.53
CA PRO A 4 -15.56 -5.19 -16.29
C PRO A 4 -16.65 -4.13 -16.07
N VAL A 5 -17.29 -4.16 -14.90
CA VAL A 5 -18.33 -3.18 -14.54
C VAL A 5 -17.66 -1.98 -13.87
N VAL A 6 -17.78 -0.82 -14.49
CA VAL A 6 -17.38 0.46 -13.92
C VAL A 6 -18.61 1.09 -13.29
N LEU A 7 -18.50 1.52 -12.04
CA LEU A 7 -19.53 2.26 -11.33
C LEU A 7 -19.05 3.70 -11.08
N LEU A 8 -19.97 4.65 -11.19
CA LEU A 8 -19.81 6.05 -10.82
C LEU A 8 -20.45 6.31 -9.45
N PRO A 9 -20.12 7.44 -8.79
CA PRO A 9 -20.77 7.81 -7.56
C PRO A 9 -22.29 7.92 -7.74
N SER A 10 -23.04 7.36 -6.81
CA SER A 10 -24.50 7.22 -6.82
C SER A 10 -25.07 6.10 -7.69
N ASP A 11 -24.25 5.37 -8.45
CA ASP A 11 -24.73 4.19 -9.18
C ASP A 11 -25.10 3.07 -8.20
N GLU A 12 -26.23 2.42 -8.47
CA GLU A 12 -26.65 1.22 -7.74
C GLU A 12 -25.84 0.01 -8.20
N VAL A 13 -25.39 -0.81 -7.25
CA VAL A 13 -24.65 -2.03 -7.57
C VAL A 13 -25.63 -3.08 -8.09
N PRO A 14 -25.44 -3.61 -9.32
CA PRO A 14 -26.33 -4.64 -9.86
C PRO A 14 -26.32 -5.90 -9.00
N GLN A 15 -27.50 -6.42 -8.63
CA GLN A 15 -27.62 -7.61 -7.80
C GLN A 15 -27.02 -8.87 -8.45
N ASP A 16 -27.08 -8.94 -9.79
CA ASP A 16 -26.54 -10.06 -10.59
C ASP A 16 -25.00 -10.17 -10.50
N GLN A 17 -24.33 -9.10 -10.10
CA GLN A 17 -22.88 -9.05 -9.94
C GLN A 17 -22.44 -9.36 -8.50
N LEU A 18 -23.37 -9.50 -7.55
CA LEU A 18 -23.05 -9.80 -6.16
C LEU A 18 -22.73 -11.29 -5.99
N PRO A 19 -21.71 -11.62 -5.15
CA PRO A 19 -21.41 -13.01 -4.85
C PRO A 19 -22.61 -13.67 -4.13
N THR A 20 -23.13 -14.74 -4.74
CA THR A 20 -24.23 -15.55 -4.21
C THR A 20 -23.68 -16.62 -3.27
N ASN A 21 -23.27 -16.22 -2.07
CA ASN A 21 -22.92 -17.17 -1.02
C ASN A 21 -23.90 -17.07 0.15
N ASN A 22 -24.64 -18.16 0.41
CA ASN A 22 -25.73 -18.20 1.38
C ASN A 22 -25.28 -18.43 2.83
N SER A 23 -24.00 -18.76 3.10
CA SER A 23 -23.58 -19.08 4.49
C SER A 23 -22.98 -17.89 5.24
N ASN A 24 -22.42 -16.90 4.56
CA ASN A 24 -21.74 -15.76 5.18
C ASN A 24 -22.39 -14.44 4.76
N PRO A 25 -22.54 -13.45 5.67
CA PRO A 25 -23.04 -12.14 5.28
C PRO A 25 -22.09 -11.44 4.29
N LEU A 26 -22.67 -10.68 3.34
CA LEU A 26 -21.91 -9.91 2.36
C LEU A 26 -21.08 -8.82 3.07
N ARG A 27 -19.76 -8.85 2.85
CA ARG A 27 -18.85 -7.82 3.36
C ARG A 27 -18.68 -6.72 2.34
N LEU A 28 -18.91 -5.48 2.77
CA LEU A 28 -18.70 -4.31 1.94
C LEU A 28 -17.29 -3.79 2.14
N GLY A 29 -16.54 -3.74 1.04
CA GLY A 29 -15.25 -3.11 0.99
C GLY A 29 -15.33 -1.61 0.68
N PRO A 30 -14.18 -0.99 0.44
CA PRO A 30 -14.10 0.45 0.16
C PRO A 30 -14.93 0.87 -1.05
N GLY A 31 -15.44 2.10 -1.00
CA GLY A 31 -16.17 2.72 -2.10
C GLY A 31 -17.65 2.36 -2.18
N LEU A 32 -18.17 1.48 -1.33
CA LEU A 32 -19.57 1.07 -1.32
C LEU A 32 -20.26 1.47 -0.01
N ARG A 33 -21.55 1.81 -0.08
CA ARG A 33 -22.35 2.15 1.09
C ARG A 33 -23.79 1.66 0.92
N ILE A 34 -24.38 1.21 2.02
CA ILE A 34 -25.82 0.94 2.08
C ILE A 34 -26.54 2.24 2.43
N LEU A 35 -27.49 2.62 1.59
CA LEU A 35 -28.42 3.71 1.84
C LEU A 35 -29.78 3.12 2.21
N SER A 36 -30.34 3.57 3.33
CA SER A 36 -31.71 3.25 3.72
C SER A 36 -32.65 4.27 3.09
N GLN A 37 -33.50 3.83 2.18
CA GLN A 37 -34.55 4.66 1.60
C GLN A 37 -35.86 4.40 2.37
N PRO A 38 -36.52 5.45 2.88
CA PRO A 38 -37.85 5.32 3.45
C PRO A 38 -38.83 4.99 2.33
N SER A 39 -39.49 3.82 2.40
CA SER A 39 -40.55 3.44 1.47
C SER A 39 -41.87 3.24 2.21
N SER A 40 -42.98 3.42 1.51
CA SER A 40 -44.34 3.25 2.07
C SER A 40 -44.65 1.82 2.56
N LYS A 41 -43.75 0.85 2.33
CA LYS A 41 -43.88 -0.56 2.75
C LYS A 41 -42.71 -1.05 3.62
N GLY A 42 -41.90 -0.15 4.19
CA GLY A 42 -40.76 -0.48 5.07
C GLY A 42 -39.44 0.21 4.67
N SER A 43 -38.33 -0.13 5.33
CA SER A 43 -36.99 0.34 4.95
C SER A 43 -36.43 -0.51 3.80
N ASN A 44 -36.23 0.08 2.63
CA ASN A 44 -35.50 -0.58 1.55
C ASN A 44 -34.01 -0.19 1.64
N HIS A 45 -33.12 -1.17 1.51
CA HIS A 45 -31.68 -0.95 1.57
C HIS A 45 -31.10 -1.06 0.15
N VAL A 46 -30.51 0.02 -0.34
CA VAL A 46 -29.88 0.07 -1.66
C VAL A 46 -28.37 0.13 -1.48
N LEU A 47 -27.65 -0.74 -2.18
CA LEU A 47 -26.19 -0.71 -2.22
C LEU A 47 -25.75 0.25 -3.33
N THR A 48 -25.04 1.30 -2.94
CA THR A 48 -24.67 2.39 -3.86
C THR A 48 -23.16 2.61 -3.83
N ALA A 49 -22.61 2.93 -5.00
CA ALA A 49 -21.23 3.37 -5.14
C ALA A 49 -21.05 4.79 -4.60
N THR A 50 -20.01 5.01 -3.81
CA THR A 50 -19.62 6.33 -3.27
C THR A 50 -18.41 6.91 -3.98
N GLN A 51 -17.70 6.08 -4.76
CA GLN A 51 -16.51 6.44 -5.52
C GLN A 51 -16.62 5.85 -6.91
N ALA A 52 -15.93 6.46 -7.88
CA ALA A 52 -15.79 5.87 -9.20
C ALA A 52 -14.75 4.74 -9.16
N GLY A 53 -15.05 3.60 -9.78
CA GLY A 53 -14.11 2.49 -9.82
C GLY A 53 -14.64 1.22 -10.48
N LEU A 54 -13.78 0.21 -10.55
CA LEU A 54 -14.12 -1.12 -11.07
C LEU A 54 -14.72 -1.97 -9.96
N LEU A 55 -15.92 -2.52 -10.21
CA LEU A 55 -16.54 -3.45 -9.28
C LEU A 55 -15.72 -4.73 -9.22
N THR A 56 -15.28 -5.07 -8.02
CA THR A 56 -14.48 -6.27 -7.74
C THR A 56 -15.19 -7.10 -6.68
N THR A 57 -15.27 -8.40 -6.93
CA THR A 57 -15.89 -9.36 -6.03
C THR A 57 -14.90 -10.46 -5.67
N ASP A 58 -14.89 -10.82 -4.39
CA ASP A 58 -14.17 -11.98 -3.88
C ASP A 58 -15.21 -12.97 -3.36
N ALA A 59 -15.51 -13.98 -4.19
CA ALA A 59 -16.47 -15.04 -3.85
C ALA A 59 -16.03 -15.86 -2.63
N LYS A 60 -14.72 -16.01 -2.38
CA LYS A 60 -14.21 -16.79 -1.24
C LYS A 60 -14.49 -16.06 0.08
N ARG A 61 -14.31 -14.74 0.09
CA ARG A 61 -14.53 -13.89 1.27
C ARG A 61 -15.93 -13.29 1.35
N ASN A 62 -16.80 -13.61 0.39
CA ASN A 62 -18.08 -12.97 0.16
C ASN A 62 -17.99 -11.44 0.27
N THR A 63 -16.98 -10.86 -0.39
CA THR A 63 -16.69 -9.41 -0.31
C THR A 63 -16.96 -8.75 -1.66
N VAL A 64 -17.58 -7.57 -1.63
CA VAL A 64 -17.72 -6.69 -2.79
C VAL A 64 -17.06 -5.36 -2.49
N SER A 65 -16.26 -4.85 -3.43
CA SER A 65 -15.53 -3.59 -3.26
C SER A 65 -15.39 -2.86 -4.58
N LEU A 66 -15.07 -1.56 -4.51
CA LEU A 66 -14.62 -0.82 -5.67
C LEU A 66 -13.11 -0.71 -5.69
N LEU A 67 -12.51 -1.15 -6.80
CA LEU A 67 -11.14 -0.79 -7.14
C LEU A 67 -11.17 0.62 -7.72
N SER A 68 -10.98 1.63 -6.85
CA SER A 68 -10.90 3.02 -7.29
C SER A 68 -9.60 3.30 -8.05
N PHE A 69 -9.61 4.35 -8.85
CA PHE A 69 -8.49 4.74 -9.71
C PHE A 69 -7.16 4.94 -8.96
N PRO A 70 -6.02 4.65 -9.61
CA PRO A 70 -4.70 4.61 -8.98
C PRO A 70 -4.20 5.98 -8.50
N ASN A 71 -4.55 7.04 -9.22
CA ASN A 71 -4.12 8.42 -8.97
C ASN A 71 -5.09 9.12 -8.00
N ARG A 72 -5.09 8.66 -6.75
CA ARG A 72 -5.83 9.31 -5.67
C ARG A 72 -4.93 9.57 -4.47
N ARG A 73 -5.36 10.52 -3.64
CA ARG A 73 -4.78 10.71 -2.32
C ARG A 73 -5.02 9.46 -1.48
N TYR A 74 -4.00 9.04 -0.74
CA TYR A 74 -4.14 7.95 0.21
C TYR A 74 -5.17 8.27 1.29
N ILE A 75 -6.03 7.31 1.61
CA ILE A 75 -7.00 7.38 2.70
C ILE A 75 -6.60 6.28 3.69
N PRO A 76 -6.20 6.65 4.92
CA PRO A 76 -5.84 5.69 5.95
C PRO A 76 -6.93 4.65 6.16
N THR A 77 -6.56 3.38 6.02
CA THR A 77 -7.44 2.25 6.26
C THR A 77 -6.78 1.34 7.28
N VAL A 78 -7.56 0.84 8.24
CA VAL A 78 -7.07 -0.06 9.28
C VAL A 78 -6.37 -1.26 8.65
N ASN A 79 -5.21 -1.62 9.19
CA ASN A 79 -4.31 -2.69 8.73
C ASN A 79 -3.51 -2.39 7.45
N ASP A 80 -3.55 -1.17 6.92
CA ASP A 80 -2.61 -0.78 5.87
C ASP A 80 -1.19 -0.65 6.41
N PHE A 81 -0.22 -1.15 5.65
CA PHE A 81 1.18 -0.81 5.84
C PHE A 81 1.49 0.51 5.15
N VAL A 82 2.17 1.42 5.83
CA VAL A 82 2.49 2.77 5.36
C VAL A 82 3.90 3.15 5.74
N ILE A 83 4.51 4.01 4.93
CA ILE A 83 5.78 4.68 5.28
C ILE A 83 5.43 6.08 5.76
N ALA A 84 5.75 6.37 7.02
CA ALA A 84 5.51 7.66 7.65
C ALA A 84 6.84 8.38 7.89
N GLN A 85 6.80 9.71 7.84
CA GLN A 85 7.92 10.56 8.25
C GLN A 85 7.63 11.17 9.62
N ILE A 86 8.59 11.13 10.54
CA ILE A 86 8.46 11.76 11.85
C ILE A 86 8.49 13.27 11.68
N HIS A 87 7.48 13.97 12.18
CA HIS A 87 7.46 15.43 12.23
C HIS A 87 8.03 15.94 13.55
N HIS A 88 7.49 15.47 14.66
CA HIS A 88 7.98 15.83 16.00
C HIS A 88 7.53 14.78 17.03
N SER A 89 8.11 14.85 18.22
CA SER A 89 7.86 13.89 19.31
C SER A 89 7.24 14.61 20.49
N SER A 90 6.22 14.02 21.10
CA SER A 90 5.62 14.45 22.37
C SER A 90 6.05 13.52 23.51
N VAL A 91 5.34 13.49 24.65
CA VAL A 91 5.70 12.59 25.77
C VAL A 91 5.31 11.14 25.49
N ASP A 92 4.18 10.95 24.83
CA ASP A 92 3.58 9.62 24.63
C ASP A 92 3.55 9.19 23.15
N PHE A 93 3.64 10.15 22.22
CA PHE A 93 3.49 9.90 20.79
C PHE A 93 4.62 10.50 19.96
N PHE A 94 4.85 9.90 18.80
CA PHE A 94 5.46 10.54 17.64
C PHE A 94 4.35 11.03 16.72
N HIS A 95 4.42 12.29 16.31
CA HIS A 95 3.53 12.85 15.32
C HIS A 95 4.13 12.62 13.94
N CYS A 96 3.44 11.84 13.12
CA CYS A 96 3.92 11.33 11.85
C CYS A 96 3.15 11.94 10.67
N MET A 97 3.85 12.25 9.59
CA MET A 97 3.27 12.60 8.31
C MET A 97 3.18 11.34 7.44
N VAL A 98 1.95 10.87 7.18
CA VAL A 98 1.68 9.74 6.27
C VAL A 98 1.45 10.23 4.84
N THR A 99 0.84 11.39 4.69
CA THR A 99 0.59 12.03 3.39
C THR A 99 0.84 13.53 3.56
N PRO A 100 1.41 14.22 2.54
CA PRO A 100 1.58 15.66 2.61
C PRO A 100 0.24 16.37 2.87
N HIS A 101 0.28 17.45 3.64
CA HIS A 101 -0.87 18.32 3.94
C HIS A 101 -2.09 17.61 4.57
N THR A 102 -1.89 16.48 5.27
CA THR A 102 -2.92 15.88 6.13
C THR A 102 -2.64 16.18 7.60
N ALA A 103 -3.63 15.95 8.46
CA ALA A 103 -3.40 15.83 9.90
C ALA A 103 -2.30 14.79 10.18
N HIS A 104 -1.57 15.00 11.26
CA HIS A 104 -0.54 14.06 11.70
C HIS A 104 -1.18 12.78 12.23
N ALA A 105 -0.62 11.65 11.86
CA ALA A 105 -0.92 10.38 12.48
C ALA A 105 -0.13 10.25 13.79
N LEU A 106 -0.69 9.54 14.77
CA LEU A 106 -0.09 9.32 16.08
C LEU A 106 0.56 7.94 16.11
N LEU A 107 1.85 7.88 16.41
CA LEU A 107 2.57 6.63 16.63
C LEU A 107 3.01 6.57 18.10
N GLY A 108 2.48 5.64 18.88
CA GLY A 108 2.84 5.51 20.28
C GLY A 108 4.33 5.25 20.47
N GLN A 109 4.97 5.92 21.43
CA GLN A 109 6.40 5.68 21.72
C GLN A 109 6.69 4.26 22.21
N LEU A 110 5.68 3.59 22.75
CA LEU A 110 5.76 2.20 23.20
C LEU A 110 5.29 1.20 22.13
N SER A 111 4.85 1.67 20.96
CA SER A 111 4.34 0.82 19.87
C SER A 111 5.45 0.25 18.99
N PHE A 112 6.60 -0.08 19.58
CA PHE A 112 7.78 -0.65 18.92
C PHE A 112 8.21 -1.92 19.65
N GLU A 113 8.86 -2.83 18.92
CA GLU A 113 9.34 -4.07 19.51
C GLU A 113 10.38 -3.77 20.60
N GLY A 114 10.16 -4.33 21.79
CA GLY A 114 11.04 -4.13 22.95
C GLY A 114 10.95 -2.74 23.61
N ALA A 115 10.03 -1.87 23.18
CA ALA A 115 9.86 -0.57 23.80
C ALA A 115 9.21 -0.67 25.18
N SER A 116 9.77 0.06 26.15
CA SER A 116 9.25 0.17 27.52
C SER A 116 9.37 1.60 28.02
N LYS A 117 8.76 1.92 29.17
CA LYS A 117 8.91 3.26 29.79
C LYS A 117 10.38 3.63 30.05
N LYS A 118 11.26 2.64 30.21
CA LYS A 118 12.71 2.82 30.43
C LYS A 118 13.49 2.86 29.12
N THR A 119 13.04 2.14 28.10
CA THR A 119 13.71 1.96 26.81
C THR A 119 12.79 2.44 25.68
N ARG A 120 12.89 3.74 25.36
CA ARG A 120 12.11 4.35 24.29
C ARG A 120 12.95 4.47 23.02
N PRO A 121 12.39 4.18 21.83
CA PRO A 121 13.08 4.47 20.58
C PRO A 121 13.32 5.98 20.45
N MET A 122 14.49 6.36 19.95
CA MET A 122 14.88 7.76 19.81
C MET A 122 14.80 8.15 18.33
N LEU A 123 13.61 8.54 17.88
CA LEU A 123 13.40 9.01 16.52
C LEU A 123 13.40 10.53 16.42
N LYS A 124 14.11 11.06 15.44
CA LYS A 124 14.23 12.50 15.17
C LYS A 124 13.28 12.95 14.08
N GLN A 125 13.00 14.26 14.05
CA GLN A 125 12.28 14.88 12.94
C GLN A 125 12.98 14.55 11.61
N GLY A 126 12.18 14.16 10.62
CA GLY A 126 12.64 13.81 9.28
C GLY A 126 12.92 12.32 9.08
N GLU A 127 13.10 11.54 10.15
CA GLU A 127 13.33 10.10 10.05
C GLU A 127 12.07 9.36 9.58
N LEU A 128 12.29 8.18 9.01
CA LEU A 128 11.25 7.39 8.37
C LEU A 128 10.90 6.17 9.22
N VAL A 129 9.64 5.79 9.19
CA VAL A 129 9.13 4.62 9.90
C VAL A 129 8.19 3.82 9.02
N TYR A 130 8.40 2.52 8.96
CA TYR A 130 7.45 1.58 8.38
C TYR A 130 6.50 1.12 9.47
N ALA A 131 5.22 1.47 9.31
CA ALA A 131 4.21 1.29 10.33
C ALA A 131 2.94 0.68 9.73
N ARG A 132 2.11 0.09 10.59
CA ARG A 132 0.77 -0.35 10.27
C ARG A 132 -0.24 0.64 10.85
N VAL A 133 -1.28 0.95 10.10
CA VAL A 133 -2.44 1.68 10.60
C VAL A 133 -3.19 0.79 11.58
N GLN A 134 -3.19 1.16 12.86
CA GLN A 134 -3.81 0.42 13.94
C GLN A 134 -5.30 0.75 14.04
N SER A 135 -5.61 2.04 14.08
CA SER A 135 -6.98 2.53 14.22
C SER A 135 -7.15 3.80 13.39
N VAL A 136 -8.38 4.03 12.94
CA VAL A 136 -8.79 5.27 12.28
C VAL A 136 -10.07 5.68 12.97
N GLY A 137 -10.07 6.86 13.60
CA GLY A 137 -11.26 7.37 14.27
C GLY A 137 -12.42 7.60 13.30
N VAL A 138 -13.62 7.76 13.86
CA VAL A 138 -14.85 8.00 13.09
C VAL A 138 -15.19 9.49 13.11
N GLY A 139 -15.18 10.15 11.95
CA GLY A 139 -15.59 11.56 11.81
C GLY A 139 -14.58 12.43 11.07
N ALA A 140 -14.95 13.69 10.81
CA ALA A 140 -14.05 14.68 10.24
C ALA A 140 -13.01 15.10 11.28
N GLY A 141 -11.72 15.06 10.92
CA GLY A 141 -10.62 15.36 11.85
C GLY A 141 -10.29 14.20 12.80
N ALA A 142 -10.82 13.00 12.55
CA ALA A 142 -10.48 11.81 13.30
C ALA A 142 -8.97 11.52 13.28
N GLU A 143 -8.44 11.13 14.44
CA GLU A 143 -7.05 10.75 14.60
C GLU A 143 -6.78 9.38 13.95
N VAL A 144 -5.58 9.25 13.40
CA VAL A 144 -5.09 8.01 12.80
C VAL A 144 -3.95 7.50 13.67
N GLU A 145 -4.11 6.31 14.22
CA GLU A 145 -3.09 5.70 15.08
C GLU A 145 -2.28 4.69 14.29
N LEU A 146 -0.97 4.72 14.48
CA LEU A 146 0.01 3.82 13.89
C LEU A 146 0.63 2.92 14.95
N THR A 147 1.05 1.73 14.52
CA THR A 147 1.81 0.78 15.34
C THR A 147 2.94 0.14 14.53
N CYS A 148 4.08 -0.11 15.15
CA CYS A 148 5.18 -0.90 14.60
C CYS A 148 5.25 -2.31 15.21
N VAL A 149 4.23 -2.72 15.97
CA VAL A 149 4.11 -4.07 16.52
C VAL A 149 2.75 -4.67 16.19
N ASN A 150 2.73 -5.99 16.05
CA ASN A 150 1.48 -6.71 15.97
C ASN A 150 0.81 -6.68 17.36
N PRO A 151 -0.42 -6.14 17.49
CA PRO A 151 -1.08 -5.99 18.78
C PRO A 151 -1.36 -7.34 19.47
N ALA A 152 -1.42 -8.44 18.72
CA ALA A 152 -1.65 -9.77 19.29
C ALA A 152 -0.38 -10.43 19.85
N THR A 153 0.79 -10.17 19.25
CA THR A 153 2.05 -10.84 19.62
C THR A 153 3.06 -9.93 20.30
N GLY A 154 2.90 -8.62 20.20
CA GLY A 154 3.83 -7.61 20.71
C GLY A 154 5.18 -7.55 19.96
N LYS A 155 5.33 -8.30 18.86
CA LYS A 155 6.56 -8.33 18.04
C LYS A 155 6.39 -7.51 16.77
N ALA A 156 7.49 -7.02 16.20
CA ALA A 156 7.46 -6.46 14.87
C ALA A 156 7.16 -7.59 13.87
N ASP A 157 6.17 -7.38 13.01
CA ASP A 157 5.82 -8.30 11.93
C ASP A 157 6.38 -7.73 10.62
N GLY A 158 6.98 -8.55 9.77
CA GLY A 158 7.37 -8.15 8.41
C GLY A 158 8.25 -6.88 8.29
N GLY A 159 9.16 -6.64 9.24
CA GLY A 159 10.12 -5.52 9.14
C GLY A 159 9.56 -4.15 9.53
N LEU A 160 8.46 -4.10 10.31
CA LEU A 160 7.96 -2.85 10.89
C LEU A 160 9.02 -2.19 11.80
N GLY A 161 9.09 -0.87 11.77
CA GLY A 161 10.04 -0.10 12.58
C GLY A 161 10.72 1.03 11.80
N PRO A 162 11.79 1.61 12.37
CA PRO A 162 12.54 2.69 11.74
C PRO A 162 13.20 2.24 10.43
N LEU A 163 13.12 3.08 9.40
CA LEU A 163 13.81 2.88 8.13
C LEU A 163 15.05 3.78 8.10
N THR A 164 16.24 3.17 8.08
CA THR A 164 17.52 3.88 8.10
C THR A 164 18.20 3.83 6.75
N GLY A 165 18.69 4.97 6.26
CA GLY A 165 19.31 5.04 4.94
C GLY A 165 18.29 4.90 3.81
N GLY A 166 18.73 4.31 2.69
CA GLY A 166 17.93 4.15 1.48
C GLY A 166 17.39 5.47 0.89
N MET A 167 16.42 5.34 -0.01
CA MET A 167 15.74 6.44 -0.69
C MET A 167 14.25 6.16 -0.84
N ILE A 168 13.43 7.21 -0.73
CA ILE A 168 11.98 7.13 -1.01
C ILE A 168 11.68 7.54 -2.45
N PHE A 169 10.80 6.78 -3.08
CA PHE A 169 10.17 7.09 -4.35
C PHE A 169 8.66 7.21 -4.19
N ASP A 170 8.10 8.20 -4.87
CA ASP A 170 6.66 8.40 -4.98
C ASP A 170 6.10 7.59 -6.14
N VAL A 171 5.04 6.82 -5.85
CA VAL A 171 4.26 6.06 -6.82
C VAL A 171 2.77 6.25 -6.55
N SER A 172 1.92 5.92 -7.52
CA SER A 172 0.48 5.91 -7.36
C SER A 172 0.05 4.90 -6.28
N THR A 173 -1.07 5.19 -5.60
CA THR A 173 -1.62 4.26 -4.60
C THR A 173 -2.01 2.91 -5.22
N GLY A 174 -2.37 2.91 -6.51
CA GLY A 174 -2.63 1.69 -7.27
C GLY A 174 -1.37 0.87 -7.52
N MET A 175 -0.27 1.51 -7.92
CA MET A 175 1.03 0.82 -8.07
C MET A 175 1.52 0.26 -6.73
N ALA A 176 1.42 1.02 -5.64
CA ALA A 176 1.75 0.51 -4.30
C ALA A 176 0.89 -0.72 -3.92
N ALA A 177 -0.41 -0.70 -4.20
CA ALA A 177 -1.28 -1.86 -3.95
C ALA A 177 -0.89 -3.09 -4.80
N ARG A 178 -0.49 -2.88 -6.06
CA ARG A 178 0.01 -3.93 -6.96
C ARG A 178 1.33 -4.51 -6.47
N LEU A 179 2.28 -3.66 -6.08
CA LEU A 179 3.58 -4.05 -5.53
C LEU A 179 3.43 -4.91 -4.25
N ILE A 180 2.59 -4.48 -3.30
CA ILE A 180 2.33 -5.25 -2.06
C ILE A 180 1.72 -6.61 -2.40
N ARG A 181 0.74 -6.66 -3.32
CA ARG A 181 0.12 -7.92 -3.73
C ARG A 181 1.14 -8.85 -4.38
N ALA A 182 1.98 -8.33 -5.27
CA ALA A 182 3.05 -9.08 -5.94
C ALA A 182 4.07 -9.65 -4.95
N SER A 183 4.41 -8.92 -3.88
CA SER A 183 5.32 -9.40 -2.83
C SER A 183 4.72 -10.47 -1.91
N SER A 184 3.39 -10.57 -1.85
CA SER A 184 2.68 -11.48 -0.94
C SER A 184 2.34 -12.84 -1.58
N SER A 185 2.44 -12.99 -2.91
CA SER A 185 2.30 -14.30 -3.56
C SER A 185 3.59 -15.09 -3.49
N SER A 186 3.49 -16.32 -3.03
CA SER A 186 4.50 -17.35 -3.25
C SER A 186 4.86 -17.47 -4.73
N ALA A 187 6.14 -17.79 -4.99
CA ALA A 187 6.81 -17.80 -6.29
C ALA A 187 6.13 -18.63 -7.42
N GLU A 188 5.10 -19.41 -7.11
CA GLU A 188 4.36 -20.22 -8.08
C GLU A 188 3.21 -19.47 -8.77
N ASN A 189 2.81 -18.28 -8.28
CA ASN A 189 1.69 -17.49 -8.82
C ASN A 189 2.07 -16.06 -9.23
N THR A 190 3.36 -15.76 -9.41
CA THR A 190 3.81 -14.39 -9.79
C THR A 190 3.32 -13.96 -11.16
N ASP A 191 3.05 -14.90 -12.08
CA ASP A 191 2.49 -14.61 -13.40
C ASP A 191 0.99 -14.23 -13.34
N ALA A 192 0.30 -14.55 -12.24
CA ALA A 192 -1.13 -14.30 -12.06
C ALA A 192 -1.45 -12.94 -11.40
N ILE A 193 -0.46 -12.18 -10.93
CA ILE A 193 -0.68 -10.87 -10.30
C ILE A 193 -0.52 -9.75 -11.32
N GLU A 194 -1.65 -9.28 -11.82
CA GLU A 194 -1.89 -7.95 -12.43
C GLU A 194 -0.71 -7.38 -13.24
N GLY A 195 -0.05 -8.25 -14.01
CA GLY A 195 1.02 -7.89 -14.92
C GLY A 195 2.18 -7.06 -14.33
N LEU A 196 2.58 -7.27 -13.08
CA LEU A 196 3.71 -6.55 -12.48
C LEU A 196 4.94 -7.45 -12.34
N VAL A 197 5.92 -7.27 -13.23
CA VAL A 197 7.12 -8.10 -13.31
C VAL A 197 8.39 -7.34 -12.93
N VAL A 198 8.31 -6.00 -12.80
CA VAL A 198 9.44 -5.10 -12.51
C VAL A 198 10.30 -5.58 -11.33
N LEU A 199 9.69 -5.89 -10.17
CA LEU A 199 10.46 -6.30 -8.99
C LEU A 199 11.21 -7.61 -9.20
N SER A 200 10.56 -8.58 -9.84
CA SER A 200 11.19 -9.88 -10.12
C SER A 200 12.36 -9.76 -11.10
N GLU A 201 12.24 -8.87 -12.09
CA GLU A 201 13.30 -8.66 -13.08
C GLU A 201 14.46 -7.86 -12.48
N LEU A 202 14.17 -6.84 -11.66
CA LEU A 202 15.18 -6.09 -10.91
C LEU A 202 15.92 -7.01 -9.95
N GLY A 203 15.21 -7.87 -9.21
CA GLY A 203 15.80 -8.85 -8.30
C GLY A 203 16.81 -9.73 -9.01
N LYS A 204 16.42 -10.36 -10.12
CA LYS A 204 17.30 -11.24 -10.92
C LYS A 204 18.53 -10.53 -11.46
N LYS A 205 18.39 -9.29 -11.95
CA LYS A 205 19.50 -8.55 -12.57
C LYS A 205 20.45 -7.89 -11.57
N LEU A 206 19.97 -7.58 -10.37
CA LEU A 206 20.74 -6.89 -9.33
C LEU A 206 21.26 -7.84 -8.25
N GLU A 207 20.88 -9.12 -8.27
CA GLU A 207 21.37 -10.14 -7.34
C GLU A 207 22.90 -10.22 -7.32
N SER A 208 23.56 -10.16 -8.48
CA SER A 208 25.03 -10.15 -8.59
C SER A 208 25.69 -8.90 -8.00
N LEU A 209 24.93 -7.82 -7.83
CA LEU A 209 25.38 -6.55 -7.26
C LEU A 209 25.04 -6.44 -5.76
N GLY A 210 24.60 -7.52 -5.11
CA GLY A 210 24.26 -7.51 -3.68
C GLY A 210 22.78 -7.29 -3.35
N GLY A 211 21.92 -7.25 -4.37
CA GLY A 211 20.47 -7.12 -4.21
C GLY A 211 20.03 -5.76 -3.65
N PHE A 212 18.79 -5.70 -3.19
CA PHE A 212 18.19 -4.52 -2.59
C PHE A 212 17.11 -4.90 -1.59
N GLU A 213 16.90 -4.04 -0.60
CA GLU A 213 15.77 -4.09 0.30
C GLU A 213 14.69 -3.11 -0.17
N ILE A 214 13.43 -3.47 0.04
CA ILE A 214 12.29 -2.65 -0.37
C ILE A 214 11.19 -2.71 0.68
N ALA A 215 10.65 -1.56 1.04
CA ALA A 215 9.43 -1.42 1.81
C ALA A 215 8.41 -0.63 1.01
N VAL A 216 7.16 -1.11 0.96
CA VAL A 216 6.10 -0.49 0.16
C VAL A 216 4.95 -0.09 1.07
N GLY A 217 4.68 1.21 1.12
CA GLY A 217 3.51 1.75 1.81
C GLY A 217 2.31 1.92 0.89
N ARG A 218 1.12 1.51 1.35
CA ARG A 218 -0.20 1.78 0.71
C ARG A 218 -0.42 3.26 0.42
N ASN A 219 0.31 4.14 1.09
CA ASN A 219 0.31 5.58 0.89
C ASN A 219 1.09 6.06 -0.36
N GLY A 220 1.50 5.16 -1.25
CA GLY A 220 2.20 5.53 -2.49
C GLY A 220 3.67 5.92 -2.26
N LYS A 221 4.27 5.39 -1.20
CA LYS A 221 5.67 5.61 -0.84
C LYS A 221 6.39 4.28 -0.92
N VAL A 222 7.51 4.25 -1.63
CA VAL A 222 8.37 3.07 -1.73
C VAL A 222 9.75 3.44 -1.23
N TRP A 223 10.21 2.79 -0.18
CA TRP A 223 11.57 2.92 0.31
C TRP A 223 12.43 1.80 -0.29
N VAL A 224 13.60 2.16 -0.77
CA VAL A 224 14.57 1.23 -1.36
C VAL A 224 15.93 1.47 -0.72
N ASP A 225 16.55 0.41 -0.22
CA ASP A 225 17.94 0.43 0.21
C ASP A 225 18.79 -0.53 -0.62
N CYS A 226 19.96 -0.05 -1.04
CA CYS A 226 20.93 -0.80 -1.83
C CYS A 226 22.32 -0.71 -1.20
N SER A 227 22.40 -0.50 0.12
CA SER A 227 23.66 -0.40 0.86
C SER A 227 24.62 -1.58 0.61
N ASN A 228 24.08 -2.77 0.34
CA ASN A 228 24.85 -3.98 -0.03
C ASN A 228 25.61 -3.85 -1.36
N ALA A 229 25.20 -2.97 -2.27
CA ALA A 229 25.84 -2.76 -3.56
C ALA A 229 27.07 -1.84 -3.52
N ALA A 230 27.53 -1.48 -2.31
CA ALA A 230 28.74 -0.71 -2.04
C ALA A 230 28.90 0.51 -2.97
N GLU A 231 29.92 0.54 -3.84
CA GLU A 231 30.22 1.66 -4.73
C GLU A 231 29.11 1.94 -5.77
N SER A 232 28.29 0.93 -6.10
CA SER A 232 27.18 1.07 -7.05
C SER A 232 25.84 1.35 -6.39
N ALA A 233 25.77 1.39 -5.05
CA ALA A 233 24.53 1.55 -4.28
C ALA A 233 23.65 2.69 -4.80
N VAL A 234 24.22 3.89 -4.90
CA VAL A 234 23.47 5.09 -5.35
C VAL A 234 22.92 4.91 -6.77
N LYS A 235 23.71 4.35 -7.70
CA LYS A 235 23.27 4.13 -9.08
C LYS A 235 22.14 3.09 -9.14
N VAL A 236 22.28 2.00 -8.40
CA VAL A 236 21.27 0.94 -8.32
C VAL A 236 19.97 1.48 -7.72
N THR A 237 20.04 2.24 -6.63
CA THR A 237 18.86 2.87 -6.01
C THR A 237 18.14 3.80 -6.99
N ILE A 238 18.87 4.66 -7.71
CA ILE A 238 18.27 5.55 -8.73
C ILE A 238 17.67 4.74 -9.88
N ALA A 239 18.33 3.67 -10.33
CA ALA A 239 17.83 2.80 -11.39
C ALA A 239 16.48 2.15 -11.02
N ILE A 240 16.39 1.61 -9.80
CA ILE A 240 15.16 1.01 -9.26
C ILE A 240 14.06 2.07 -9.20
N GLY A 241 14.36 3.25 -8.66
CA GLY A 241 13.42 4.36 -8.58
C GLY A 241 12.84 4.75 -9.94
N ARG A 242 13.69 4.90 -10.96
CA ARG A 242 13.25 5.20 -12.33
C ARG A 242 12.38 4.09 -12.91
N CYS A 243 12.76 2.83 -12.73
CA CYS A 243 11.97 1.69 -13.20
C CYS A 243 10.56 1.71 -12.59
N LEU A 244 10.44 1.97 -11.29
CA LEU A 244 9.16 2.02 -10.59
C LEU A 244 8.31 3.21 -11.07
N GLN A 245 8.88 4.40 -11.15
CA GLN A 245 8.18 5.61 -11.55
C GLN A 245 7.74 5.58 -13.02
N GLU A 246 8.61 5.16 -13.94
CA GLU A 246 8.27 5.08 -15.37
C GLU A 246 7.24 3.98 -15.65
N THR A 247 7.32 2.85 -14.94
CA THR A 247 6.30 1.78 -15.06
C THR A 247 4.92 2.27 -14.62
N ASP A 248 4.86 3.01 -13.52
CA ASP A 248 3.62 3.56 -12.99
C ASP A 248 3.05 4.64 -13.91
N GLN A 249 3.87 5.60 -14.34
CA GLN A 249 3.44 6.71 -15.20
C GLN A 249 2.92 6.24 -16.57
N GLN A 250 3.59 5.25 -17.17
CA GLN A 250 3.24 4.77 -18.51
C GLN A 250 2.25 3.59 -18.49
N ASN A 251 1.86 3.10 -17.31
CA ASN A 251 1.00 1.91 -17.15
C ASN A 251 1.48 0.73 -18.01
N LEU A 252 2.78 0.42 -17.95
CA LEU A 252 3.42 -0.54 -18.86
C LEU A 252 2.89 -1.97 -18.68
N HIS A 253 2.76 -2.68 -19.79
CA HIS A 253 2.48 -4.12 -19.79
C HIS A 253 3.73 -4.91 -19.36
N PRO A 254 3.60 -6.12 -18.78
CA PRO A 254 4.72 -6.99 -18.37
C PRO A 254 5.94 -7.05 -19.29
N HIS A 255 5.71 -7.14 -20.59
CA HIS A 255 6.78 -7.26 -21.58
C HIS A 255 7.59 -5.96 -21.70
N ASP A 256 6.90 -4.82 -21.67
CA ASP A 256 7.53 -3.50 -21.78
C ASP A 256 8.22 -3.10 -20.47
N GLN A 257 7.71 -3.58 -19.32
CA GLN A 257 8.40 -3.49 -18.04
C GLN A 257 9.78 -4.15 -18.07
N LYS A 258 9.89 -5.39 -18.59
CA LYS A 258 11.19 -6.08 -18.72
C LYS A 258 12.16 -5.35 -19.64
N LYS A 259 11.65 -4.83 -20.76
CA LYS A 259 12.44 -4.01 -21.69
C LYS A 259 12.94 -2.74 -21.03
N LEU A 260 12.07 -2.05 -20.29
CA LEU A 260 12.40 -0.83 -19.55
C LEU A 260 13.51 -1.08 -18.53
N VAL A 261 13.37 -2.13 -17.70
CA VAL A 261 14.40 -2.50 -16.71
C VAL A 261 15.74 -2.76 -17.38
N THR A 262 15.75 -3.55 -18.46
CA THR A 262 16.99 -3.85 -19.20
C THR A 262 17.61 -2.59 -19.80
N LYS A 263 16.79 -1.69 -20.35
CA LYS A 263 17.23 -0.42 -20.91
C LYS A 263 17.88 0.47 -19.85
N ILE A 264 17.19 0.73 -18.73
CA ILE A 264 17.68 1.62 -17.66
C ILE A 264 18.99 1.08 -17.06
N LEU A 265 19.06 -0.23 -16.80
CA LEU A 265 20.27 -0.82 -16.23
C LEU A 265 21.47 -0.76 -17.18
N ARG A 266 21.25 -0.92 -18.49
CA ARG A 266 22.29 -0.75 -19.51
C ARG A 266 22.73 0.71 -19.63
N ASP A 267 21.78 1.65 -19.67
CA ASP A 267 22.06 3.09 -19.77
C ASP A 267 22.90 3.58 -18.56
N MET A 268 22.67 3.00 -17.38
CA MET A 268 23.43 3.28 -16.15
C MET A 268 24.71 2.45 -15.99
N LYS A 269 25.03 1.58 -16.95
CA LYS A 269 26.20 0.68 -16.93
C LYS A 269 26.25 -0.23 -15.69
N LEU A 270 25.07 -0.66 -15.22
CA LEU A 270 24.92 -1.58 -14.09
C LEU A 270 24.90 -3.04 -14.54
N VAL A 271 24.48 -3.29 -15.78
CA VAL A 271 24.47 -4.62 -16.40
C VAL A 271 24.99 -4.49 -17.83
N SER A 272 25.79 -5.46 -18.28
CA SER A 272 26.31 -5.58 -19.64
C SER A 272 25.21 -5.90 -20.66
#